data_AF-A0A8H4SPL1-F1
#
_entry.id   AF-A0A8H4SPL1-F1
#
_cell.length_a   1.000
_cell.length_b   1.000
_cell.length_c   1.000
_cell.angle_alpha   90.00
_cell.angle_beta   90.00
_cell.angle_gamma   90.00
#
_symmetry.space_group_name_H-M   'P 1'
#
loop_
_entity.id
_entity.type
_entity.pdbx_description
1 polymer ?
#
loop_
_entity_poly.entity_id
_entity_poly.type
_entity_poly.pdbx_seq_one_letter_code
_entity_poly.pdbx_strand_id
1 'polypeptide(L)'
;MFSRALTLSALVGGVLSIPVEKRACPNIHVFGARETTASPGYGSSITVVDDVLNTYSGSTAEAISYPACGGQSSCGDISYSSSVAQGIAAVASAVNSFNSQCPSTEIILVGYSQGAEIM
;
A
#
# COMPACT_ATOMS: atom_id res chain seq x y z
N MET A 1 -25.89 -67.17 15.15
CA MET A 1 -26.48 -65.81 15.20
C MET A 1 -25.35 -64.79 15.08
N PHE A 2 -25.38 -64.07 13.96
CA PHE A 2 -24.75 -62.77 13.63
C PHE A 2 -23.21 -62.59 13.62
N SER A 3 -22.67 -62.62 12.38
CA SER A 3 -21.43 -61.96 11.95
C SER A 3 -21.44 -60.45 12.22
N ARG A 4 -20.29 -59.89 12.59
CA ARG A 4 -20.05 -58.43 12.56
C ARG A 4 -18.85 -58.15 11.65
N ALA A 5 -19.13 -57.67 10.45
CA ALA A 5 -18.10 -57.09 9.58
C ALA A 5 -17.87 -55.64 10.03
N LEU A 6 -16.61 -55.29 10.32
CA LEU A 6 -16.20 -53.95 10.68
C LEU A 6 -15.76 -53.22 9.40
N THR A 7 -16.60 -52.31 8.89
CA THR A 7 -16.28 -51.46 7.74
C THR A 7 -15.57 -50.20 8.21
N LEU A 8 -14.29 -50.05 7.83
CA LEU A 8 -13.49 -48.86 8.09
C LEU A 8 -13.68 -47.87 6.93
N SER A 9 -14.41 -46.78 7.16
CA SER A 9 -14.54 -45.68 6.20
C SER A 9 -13.30 -44.77 6.28
N ALA A 10 -12.54 -44.68 5.19
CA ALA A 10 -11.47 -43.70 5.03
C ALA A 10 -12.06 -42.36 4.55
N LEU A 11 -11.99 -41.31 5.38
CA LEU A 11 -12.27 -39.94 4.94
C LEU A 11 -11.04 -39.39 4.20
N VAL A 12 -11.17 -39.21 2.89
CA VAL A 12 -10.20 -38.47 2.07
C VAL A 12 -10.48 -36.98 2.25
N GLY A 13 -9.73 -36.31 3.13
CA GLY A 13 -9.77 -34.85 3.28
C GLY A 13 -8.96 -34.16 2.19
N GLY A 14 -9.63 -33.74 1.11
CA GLY A 14 -9.02 -32.87 0.09
C GLY A 14 -8.95 -31.42 0.58
N VAL A 15 -7.73 -30.91 0.77
CA VAL A 15 -7.49 -29.46 0.91
C VAL A 15 -7.73 -28.81 -0.46
N LEU A 16 -8.81 -28.04 -0.57
CA LEU A 16 -9.03 -27.17 -1.72
C LEU A 16 -8.07 -25.99 -1.63
N SER A 17 -6.97 -26.04 -2.38
CA SER A 17 -6.11 -24.88 -2.62
C SER A 17 -6.88 -23.90 -3.50
N ILE A 18 -7.50 -22.89 -2.89
CA ILE A 18 -8.06 -21.76 -3.63
C ILE A 18 -6.86 -21.04 -4.26
N PRO A 19 -6.78 -20.89 -5.60
CA PRO A 19 -5.73 -20.08 -6.17
C PRO A 19 -5.89 -18.67 -5.60
N VAL A 20 -4.88 -18.19 -4.88
CA VAL A 20 -4.73 -16.77 -4.61
C VAL A 20 -4.63 -16.12 -5.98
N GLU A 21 -5.69 -15.43 -6.39
CA GLU A 21 -5.65 -14.57 -7.55
C GLU A 21 -4.51 -13.58 -7.29
N LYS A 22 -3.39 -13.76 -8.01
CA LYS A 22 -2.38 -12.72 -8.07
C LYS A 22 -3.14 -11.47 -8.48
N ARG A 23 -3.21 -10.46 -7.60
CA ARG A 23 -3.69 -9.14 -7.99
C ARG A 23 -3.00 -8.81 -9.32
N ALA A 24 -3.78 -8.62 -10.38
CA ALA A 24 -3.21 -8.21 -11.64
C ALA A 24 -2.46 -6.89 -11.38
N CYS A 25 -1.16 -6.88 -11.62
CA CYS A 25 -0.35 -5.68 -11.42
C CYS A 25 -0.84 -4.60 -12.38
N PRO A 26 -1.03 -3.35 -11.91
CA PRO A 26 -1.44 -2.26 -12.78
C PRO A 26 -0.29 -1.88 -13.72
N ASN A 27 -0.59 -1.26 -14.86
CA ASN A 27 0.47 -0.73 -15.72
C ASN A 27 1.18 0.45 -15.05
N ILE A 28 0.42 1.29 -14.33
CA ILE A 28 0.92 2.46 -13.59
C ILE A 28 0.42 2.40 -12.15
N HIS A 29 1.31 2.69 -11.20
CA HIS A 29 0.96 2.89 -9.80
C HIS A 29 1.53 4.19 -9.26
N VAL A 30 0.71 4.96 -8.55
CA VAL A 30 1.09 6.27 -8.01
C VAL A 30 1.21 6.22 -6.49
N PHE A 31 2.34 6.68 -5.96
CA PHE A 31 2.48 6.99 -4.55
C PHE A 31 2.31 8.49 -4.34
N GLY A 32 1.40 8.89 -3.45
CA GLY A 32 1.20 10.29 -3.08
C GLY A 32 1.61 10.58 -1.63
N ALA A 33 2.32 11.67 -1.39
CA ALA A 33 2.68 12.12 -0.03
C ALA A 33 2.17 13.54 0.22
N ARG A 34 1.37 13.66 1.30
CA ARG A 34 0.79 14.91 1.78
C ARG A 34 1.81 15.84 2.43
N GLU A 35 1.42 17.09 2.58
CA GLU A 35 2.11 18.13 3.32
C GLU A 35 1.98 17.98 4.85
N THR A 36 2.81 18.74 5.56
CA THR A 36 2.76 18.86 7.02
C THR A 36 1.36 19.24 7.51
N THR A 37 0.91 18.62 8.60
CA THR A 37 -0.38 18.81 9.29
C THR A 37 -1.63 18.35 8.54
N ALA A 38 -1.53 17.97 7.27
CA ALA A 38 -2.65 17.40 6.54
C ALA A 38 -3.13 16.10 7.21
N SER A 39 -4.45 15.87 7.19
CA SER A 39 -5.03 14.61 7.64
C SER A 39 -4.52 13.43 6.80
N PRO A 40 -4.52 12.19 7.33
CA PRO A 40 -4.08 11.01 6.58
C PRO A 40 -4.73 10.91 5.19
N GLY A 41 -3.92 10.63 4.17
CA GLY A 41 -4.31 10.64 2.77
C GLY A 41 -3.29 11.37 1.91
N TYR A 42 -3.73 11.86 0.75
CA TYR A 42 -2.89 12.48 -0.27
C TYR A 42 -2.58 13.96 0.01
N GLY A 43 -3.40 14.66 0.81
CA GLY A 43 -3.30 16.11 0.96
C GLY A 43 -3.32 16.80 -0.41
N SER A 44 -2.47 17.80 -0.59
CA SER A 44 -2.37 18.58 -1.83
C SER A 44 -1.73 17.81 -2.99
N SER A 45 -1.17 16.61 -2.76
CA SER A 45 -0.70 15.74 -3.86
C SER A 45 -1.87 15.15 -4.68
N ILE A 46 -3.11 15.19 -4.16
CA ILE A 46 -4.27 14.55 -4.78
C ILE A 46 -4.53 15.02 -6.21
N THR A 47 -4.28 16.29 -6.53
CA THR A 47 -4.57 16.84 -7.86
C THR A 47 -3.85 16.06 -8.95
N VAL A 48 -2.55 15.82 -8.80
CA VAL A 48 -1.76 15.10 -9.81
C VAL A 48 -2.04 13.59 -9.74
N VAL A 49 -2.31 13.05 -8.55
CA VAL A 49 -2.73 11.64 -8.40
C VAL A 49 -4.02 11.39 -9.20
N ASP A 50 -5.03 12.24 -9.03
CA ASP A 50 -6.31 12.14 -9.75
C ASP A 50 -6.13 12.34 -11.26
N ASP A 51 -5.28 13.27 -11.69
CA ASP A 51 -4.97 13.48 -13.11
C ASP A 51 -4.42 12.20 -13.76
N VAL A 52 -3.50 11.49 -13.08
CA VAL A 52 -2.98 10.20 -13.56
C VAL A 52 -4.09 9.14 -13.59
N LEU A 53 -4.84 9.00 -12.49
CA LEU A 53 -5.90 7.99 -12.39
C LEU A 53 -6.98 8.17 -13.47
N ASN A 54 -7.35 9.42 -13.76
CA ASN A 54 -8.35 9.77 -14.76
C ASN A 54 -7.83 9.60 -16.20
N THR A 55 -6.53 9.81 -16.42
CA THR A 55 -5.91 9.72 -17.75
C THR A 55 -5.62 8.27 -18.15
N TYR A 56 -5.17 7.45 -17.20
CA TYR A 56 -4.68 6.10 -17.46
C TYR A 56 -5.60 5.04 -16.84
N SER A 57 -6.53 4.53 -17.64
CA SER A 57 -7.47 3.48 -17.20
C SER A 57 -6.74 2.26 -16.64
N GLY A 58 -7.14 1.81 -15.45
CA GLY A 58 -6.53 0.68 -14.75
C GLY A 58 -5.26 1.02 -13.97
N SER A 59 -4.82 2.28 -13.98
CA SER A 59 -3.85 2.76 -13.00
C SER A 59 -4.44 2.72 -11.58
N THR A 60 -3.56 2.68 -10.59
CA THR A 60 -3.94 2.64 -9.18
C THR A 60 -3.05 3.58 -8.38
N ALA A 61 -3.43 3.91 -7.15
CA ALA A 61 -2.64 4.77 -6.30
C ALA A 61 -2.76 4.38 -4.82
N GLU A 62 -1.76 4.76 -4.02
CA GLU A 62 -1.82 4.72 -2.58
C GLU A 62 -1.11 5.93 -1.94
N ALA A 63 -1.57 6.34 -0.77
CA ALA A 63 -0.97 7.44 -0.02
C ALA A 63 0.13 6.90 0.92
N ILE A 64 1.26 7.60 0.99
CA ILE A 64 2.31 7.31 1.94
C ILE A 64 1.82 7.59 3.36
N SER A 65 1.75 6.52 4.16
CA SER A 65 1.41 6.60 5.57
C SER A 65 2.63 6.96 6.39
N TYR A 66 2.74 8.23 6.77
CA TYR A 66 3.79 8.76 7.64
C TYR A 66 3.24 9.92 8.50
N PRO A 67 3.97 10.40 9.53
CA PRO A 67 3.45 11.41 10.45
C PRO A 67 2.97 12.71 9.80
N ALA A 68 3.66 13.19 8.75
CA ALA A 68 3.45 14.51 8.15
C ALA A 68 3.29 15.62 9.20
N CYS A 69 4.24 15.71 10.13
CA CYS A 69 4.15 16.60 11.28
C CYS A 69 5.38 17.50 11.40
N GLY A 70 5.21 18.63 12.08
CA GLY A 70 6.25 19.61 12.37
C GLY A 70 6.30 20.01 13.85
N GLY A 71 5.79 19.15 14.74
CA GLY A 71 5.67 19.38 16.18
C GLY A 71 4.28 19.84 16.65
N GLN A 72 3.28 19.86 15.77
CA GLN A 72 1.92 20.22 16.13
C GLN A 72 1.17 19.05 16.78
N SER A 73 0.36 19.35 17.79
CA SER A 73 -0.47 18.35 18.48
C SER A 73 -1.52 17.71 17.57
N SER A 74 -2.00 18.42 16.55
CA SER A 74 -2.94 17.91 15.56
C SER A 74 -2.40 16.73 14.73
N CYS A 75 -1.08 16.56 14.68
CA CYS A 75 -0.41 15.47 13.96
C CYS A 75 0.48 14.60 14.87
N GLY A 76 0.25 14.68 16.20
CA GLY A 76 0.87 13.80 17.18
C GLY A 76 2.14 14.31 17.85
N ASP A 77 2.41 15.63 17.81
CA ASP A 77 3.55 16.27 18.46
C ASP A 77 4.93 15.74 17.97
N ILE A 78 4.96 15.13 16.78
CA ILE A 78 6.18 14.59 16.18
C ILE A 78 6.98 15.73 15.54
N SER A 79 8.25 15.88 15.91
CA SER A 79 9.13 16.92 15.36
C SER A 79 9.27 16.77 13.83
N TYR A 80 9.52 17.90 13.15
CA TYR A 80 9.68 17.90 11.69
C TYR A 80 10.77 16.92 11.22
N SER A 81 11.92 16.92 11.88
CA SER A 81 13.03 16.02 11.55
C SER A 81 12.69 14.54 11.74
N SER A 82 11.96 14.19 12.81
CA SER A 82 11.50 12.82 13.03
C SER A 82 10.44 12.41 12.00
N SER A 83 9.53 13.33 11.65
CA SER A 83 8.52 13.10 10.62
C SER A 83 9.15 12.83 9.25
N VAL A 84 10.14 13.64 8.85
CA VAL A 84 10.88 13.44 7.59
C VAL A 84 11.63 12.11 7.58
N ALA A 85 12.35 11.77 8.65
CA ALA A 85 13.08 10.51 8.74
C ALA A 85 12.15 9.29 8.64
N GLN A 86 11.00 9.34 9.31
CA GLN A 86 9.97 8.29 9.21
C GLN A 86 9.32 8.27 7.81
N GLY A 87 9.11 9.44 7.21
CA GLY A 87 8.59 9.57 5.85
C GLY A 87 9.47 8.92 4.80
N ILE A 88 10.77 9.20 4.83
CA ILE A 88 11.75 8.58 3.91
C ILE A 88 11.73 7.05 4.04
N ALA A 89 11.71 6.55 5.28
CA ALA A 89 11.63 5.11 5.53
C ALA A 89 10.30 4.51 5.01
N ALA A 90 9.18 5.22 5.19
CA ALA A 90 7.87 4.80 4.71
C ALA A 90 7.80 4.75 3.17
N VAL A 91 8.31 5.79 2.48
CA VAL A 91 8.41 5.81 1.01
C VAL A 91 9.25 4.64 0.53
N ALA A 92 10.47 4.48 1.06
CA ALA A 92 11.37 3.40 0.66
C ALA A 92 10.73 2.03 0.88
N SER A 93 10.05 1.81 2.01
CA SER A 93 9.37 0.55 2.29
C SER A 93 8.22 0.29 1.31
N ALA A 94 7.37 1.28 1.07
CA ALA A 94 6.18 1.14 0.23
C ALA A 94 6.56 0.88 -1.23
N VAL A 95 7.44 1.72 -1.79
CA VAL A 95 7.89 1.63 -3.18
C VAL A 95 8.63 0.31 -3.44
N ASN A 96 9.59 -0.06 -2.59
CA ASN A 96 10.36 -1.30 -2.79
C ASN A 96 9.50 -2.55 -2.63
N SER A 97 8.56 -2.54 -1.67
CA SER A 97 7.65 -3.66 -1.46
C SER A 97 6.68 -3.82 -2.62
N PHE A 98 6.16 -2.71 -3.15
CA PHE A 98 5.30 -2.72 -4.33
C PHE A 98 6.06 -3.18 -5.58
N ASN A 99 7.24 -2.64 -5.84
CA ASN A 99 8.08 -3.04 -6.98
C ASN A 99 8.47 -4.53 -6.92
N SER A 100 8.69 -5.08 -5.73
CA SER A 100 8.96 -6.52 -5.57
C SER A 100 7.76 -7.39 -5.93
N GLN A 101 6.53 -6.90 -5.74
CA GLN A 101 5.29 -7.58 -6.09
C GLN A 101 4.94 -7.39 -7.57
N CYS A 102 5.20 -6.19 -8.10
CA CYS A 102 4.83 -5.74 -9.44
C CYS A 102 6.01 -5.09 -10.17
N PRO A 103 7.05 -5.86 -10.56
CA PRO A 103 8.32 -5.32 -11.05
C PRO A 103 8.26 -4.71 -12.45
N SER A 104 7.16 -4.89 -13.17
CA SER A 104 6.93 -4.31 -14.49
C SER A 104 6.01 -3.10 -14.47
N THR A 105 5.47 -2.72 -13.30
CA THR A 105 4.62 -1.54 -13.17
C THR A 105 5.46 -0.27 -13.21
N GLU A 106 5.02 0.73 -13.97
CA GLU A 106 5.61 2.06 -13.93
C GLU A 106 5.17 2.78 -12.65
N ILE A 107 6.13 3.29 -11.89
CA ILE A 107 5.88 3.96 -10.61
C ILE A 107 5.99 5.47 -10.79
N ILE A 108 4.98 6.20 -10.31
CA ILE A 108 4.97 7.67 -10.25
C ILE A 108 4.96 8.09 -8.78
N LEU A 109 5.82 9.05 -8.43
CA LEU A 109 5.88 9.64 -7.09
C LEU A 109 5.36 11.07 -7.17
N VAL A 110 4.39 11.41 -6.31
CA VAL A 110 3.80 12.74 -6.22
C VAL A 110 3.87 13.24 -4.77
N GLY A 111 4.79 14.15 -4.50
CA GLY A 111 4.96 14.72 -3.16
C GLY A 111 4.59 16.19 -3.13
N TYR A 112 4.00 16.65 -2.03
CA TYR A 112 3.73 18.07 -1.80
C TYR A 112 4.35 18.56 -0.48
N SER A 113 5.10 19.66 -0.50
CA SER A 113 5.79 20.23 0.67
C SER A 113 6.68 19.20 1.39
N GLN A 114 6.43 18.86 2.67
CA GLN A 114 7.16 17.79 3.37
C GLN A 114 7.04 16.45 2.64
N GLY A 115 5.91 16.17 1.98
CA GLY A 115 5.73 15.00 1.13
C GLY A 115 6.66 14.99 -0.08
N ALA A 116 7.02 16.15 -0.63
CA ALA A 116 8.01 16.28 -1.71
C ALA A 116 9.45 16.10 -1.20
N GLU A 117 9.72 16.47 0.05
CA GLU A 117 11.04 16.31 0.67
C GLU A 117 11.39 14.84 0.95
N ILE A 118 10.39 14.00 1.28
CA ILE A 118 10.61 12.60 1.67
C ILE A 118 10.64 11.61 0.50
N MET A 119 10.29 12.05 -0.71
CA MET A 119 10.23 11.22 -1.92
C MET A 119 11.53 11.27 -2.70
#